data_AF-A0A8T2J8C9-F1
#
_entry.id   AF-A0A8T2J8C9-F1
#
_cell.length_a   1.000
_cell.length_b   1.000
_cell.length_c   1.000
_cell.angle_alpha   90.00
_cell.angle_beta   90.00
_cell.angle_gamma   90.00
#
_symmetry.space_group_name_H-M   'P 1'
#
loop_
_entity.id
_entity.type
_entity.pdbx_description
1 polymer ?
#
loop_
_entity_poly.entity_id
_entity_poly.type
_entity_poly.pdbx_seq_one_letter_code
_entity_poly.pdbx_strand_id
1 'polypeptide(L)'
;MLMNMMSDENHRDIYISTVSAPPTTPCTDCKESQTGPCLLHSFMLHTKYQVVYPFPTFQPAFQLKQDNVVLLNTSFSLVACAISVHSAGETKPRQILYSRQIPQNPNDSFHSGPSTPTSSNCCPLSPDSRSPTPPAVTRAREFVAGIFRRAREASGVELQDKGESPGTSKESPPRSSHPDSPVWHRPSSDGLTRSNSRSEEPSYVNYTRLRYVLGEVTQSVQGESENYEYEDDKISLPFLVTDINGKHLKPLNHKATIQGQHLSVEQLTLDFEYVINEVIRHDASWYRQFCSFSDYDIVILEMCSETNQVIINIGLLLLAFPAPLEEGQLRPKTHHTSLKVAWDLHSGVFSTLSVGDLTEVKGQTSGSVWSSYRKSCVDTVMKWLVPESGERYVNRMTNEALHKGCSLKVLADSVRYTWIVL
;
A
#
# COMPACT_ATOMS: atom_id res chain seq x y z
N MET A 1 -33.36 7.67 -8.26
CA MET A 1 -34.27 6.88 -9.13
C MET A 1 -34.32 5.47 -8.59
N LEU A 2 -35.46 5.00 -8.08
CA LEU A 2 -35.69 3.59 -7.80
C LEU A 2 -36.21 2.95 -9.10
N MET A 3 -35.30 2.61 -10.00
CA MET A 3 -35.60 1.66 -11.07
C MET A 3 -35.03 0.30 -10.65
N ASN A 4 -35.87 -0.73 -10.77
CA ASN A 4 -35.65 -2.12 -10.43
C ASN A 4 -34.18 -2.59 -10.60
N MET A 5 -33.56 -2.99 -9.49
CA MET A 5 -32.31 -3.77 -9.39
C MET A 5 -31.25 -3.53 -10.48
N MET A 6 -30.78 -2.29 -10.66
CA MET A 6 -29.55 -2.05 -11.42
C MET A 6 -28.41 -1.72 -10.45
N SER A 7 -27.33 -2.52 -10.51
CA SER A 7 -26.04 -2.15 -9.93
C SER A 7 -25.50 -0.93 -10.67
N ASP A 8 -24.91 0.01 -9.94
CA ASP A 8 -24.04 1.00 -10.55
C ASP A 8 -22.75 0.28 -10.99
N GLU A 9 -22.64 -0.03 -12.27
CA GLU A 9 -21.49 -0.77 -12.84
C GLU A 9 -20.18 0.04 -12.81
N ASN A 10 -20.24 1.35 -12.58
CA ASN A 10 -19.07 2.24 -12.64
C ASN A 10 -18.37 2.44 -11.29
N HIS A 11 -19.05 2.11 -10.19
CA HIS A 11 -18.54 2.25 -8.83
C HIS A 11 -18.54 0.92 -8.10
N ARG A 12 -17.58 0.71 -7.20
CA ARG A 12 -17.61 -0.38 -6.24
C ARG A 12 -17.41 0.15 -4.84
N ASP A 13 -18.27 -0.30 -3.93
CA ASP A 13 -18.15 0.00 -2.52
C ASP A 13 -17.13 -0.94 -1.86
N ILE A 14 -16.19 -0.36 -1.11
CA ILE A 14 -15.23 -1.08 -0.29
C ILE A 14 -15.50 -0.77 1.17
N TYR A 15 -15.62 -1.82 1.98
CA TYR A 15 -15.84 -1.75 3.42
C TYR A 15 -14.64 -2.35 4.13
N ILE A 16 -14.04 -1.60 5.04
CA ILE A 16 -12.90 -2.05 5.84
C ILE A 16 -13.25 -1.91 7.32
N SER A 17 -12.99 -2.97 8.08
CA SER A 17 -13.15 -2.96 9.53
C SER A 17 -11.92 -3.55 10.21
N THR A 18 -11.35 -2.79 11.14
CA THR A 18 -10.31 -3.26 12.07
C THR A 18 -10.98 -3.54 13.41
N VAL A 19 -10.81 -4.76 13.91
CA VAL A 19 -11.45 -5.22 15.15
C VAL A 19 -10.37 -5.68 16.12
N SER A 20 -10.45 -5.21 17.36
CA SER A 20 -9.58 -5.71 18.44
C SER A 20 -9.73 -7.22 18.63
N ALA A 21 -8.60 -7.91 18.82
CA ALA A 21 -8.60 -9.33 19.15
C ALA A 21 -8.86 -9.53 20.65
N PRO A 22 -9.48 -10.67 21.05
CA PRO A 22 -9.57 -11.02 22.45
C PRO A 22 -8.18 -11.20 23.07
N PRO A 23 -8.00 -10.93 24.37
CA PRO A 23 -6.72 -11.09 25.04
C PRO A 23 -6.29 -12.56 25.06
N THR A 24 -5.07 -12.84 24.63
CA THR A 24 -4.49 -14.20 24.65
C THR A 24 -4.07 -14.64 26.05
N THR A 25 -3.85 -13.69 26.95
CA THR A 25 -3.53 -13.88 28.37
C THR A 25 -4.34 -12.93 29.24
N PRO A 26 -4.58 -13.22 30.53
CA PRO A 26 -5.32 -12.33 31.41
C PRO A 26 -4.73 -10.91 31.44
N CYS A 27 -5.47 -9.92 30.92
CA CYS A 27 -5.05 -8.53 30.85
C CYS A 27 -5.35 -7.80 32.17
N THR A 28 -4.37 -7.08 32.72
CA THR A 28 -4.52 -6.27 33.95
C THR A 28 -5.51 -5.14 33.75
N ASP A 29 -5.41 -4.39 32.64
CA ASP A 29 -6.29 -3.27 32.36
C ASP A 29 -7.75 -3.73 32.18
N CYS A 30 -7.98 -4.90 31.59
CA CYS A 30 -9.31 -5.50 31.50
C CYS A 30 -9.86 -5.92 32.87
N LYS A 31 -9.00 -6.33 33.82
CA LYS A 31 -9.43 -6.70 35.17
C LYS A 31 -9.71 -5.49 36.05
N GLU A 32 -8.93 -4.43 35.89
CA GLU A 32 -9.05 -3.19 36.66
C GLU A 32 -10.17 -2.28 36.14
N SER A 33 -10.53 -2.43 34.87
CA SER A 33 -11.63 -1.68 34.26
C SER A 33 -12.98 -2.09 34.83
N GLN A 34 -13.63 -1.16 35.53
CA GLN A 34 -14.97 -1.34 36.10
C GLN A 34 -16.08 -1.31 35.04
N THR A 35 -15.77 -0.89 33.81
CA THR A 35 -16.75 -0.59 32.75
C THR A 35 -16.70 -1.59 31.58
N GLY A 36 -15.91 -2.66 31.70
CA GLY A 36 -15.76 -3.70 30.66
C GLY A 36 -14.32 -3.86 30.19
N PRO A 37 -14.07 -4.55 29.06
CA PRO A 37 -12.71 -4.75 28.54
C PRO A 37 -11.99 -3.43 28.24
N CYS A 38 -10.67 -3.41 28.40
CA CYS A 38 -9.85 -2.22 28.11
C CYS A 38 -9.84 -1.89 26.62
N LEU A 39 -9.37 -0.69 26.28
CA LEU A 39 -9.42 -0.18 24.91
C LEU A 39 -8.65 -1.07 23.92
N LEU A 40 -7.49 -1.60 24.31
CA LEU A 40 -6.70 -2.53 23.48
C LEU A 40 -7.48 -3.77 23.03
N HIS A 41 -8.39 -4.26 23.86
CA HIS A 41 -9.18 -5.47 23.62
C HIS A 41 -10.66 -5.17 23.31
N SER A 42 -11.00 -3.90 23.12
CA SER A 42 -12.38 -3.47 22.95
C SER A 42 -12.51 -2.22 22.10
N PHE A 43 -12.04 -2.30 20.85
CA PHE A 43 -12.32 -1.30 19.84
C PHE A 43 -12.67 -1.93 18.48
N MET A 44 -13.40 -1.16 17.70
CA MET A 44 -13.70 -1.41 16.30
C MET A 44 -13.57 -0.09 15.54
N LEU A 45 -12.93 -0.14 14.39
CA LEU A 45 -12.78 0.98 13.48
C LEU A 45 -13.30 0.57 12.11
N HIS A 46 -14.21 1.35 11.56
CA HIS A 46 -14.89 1.07 10.30
C HIS A 46 -14.76 2.23 9.33
N THR A 47 -14.53 1.93 8.06
CA THR A 47 -14.59 2.92 6.97
C THR A 47 -15.23 2.31 5.73
N LYS A 48 -15.80 3.20 4.91
CA LYS A 48 -16.36 2.90 3.60
C LYS A 48 -15.80 3.92 2.61
N TYR A 49 -15.37 3.44 1.44
CA TYR A 49 -15.04 4.29 0.31
C TYR A 49 -15.48 3.65 -1.00
N GLN A 50 -15.56 4.46 -2.05
CA GLN A 50 -15.92 4.00 -3.39
C GLN A 50 -14.69 4.01 -4.28
N VAL A 51 -14.63 3.07 -5.22
CA VAL A 51 -13.59 3.00 -6.25
C VAL A 51 -14.22 2.97 -7.64
N VAL A 52 -13.50 3.48 -8.63
CA VAL A 52 -13.93 3.56 -10.04
C VAL A 52 -13.09 2.66 -10.93
N TYR A 53 -13.57 2.43 -12.16
CA TYR A 53 -12.82 1.70 -13.17
C TYR A 53 -11.55 2.48 -13.60
N PRO A 54 -10.40 1.80 -13.83
CA PRO A 54 -10.15 0.39 -13.61
C PRO A 54 -10.09 0.07 -12.12
N PHE A 55 -10.96 -0.83 -11.66
CA PHE A 55 -11.09 -1.09 -10.22
C PHE A 55 -9.76 -1.58 -9.63
N PRO A 56 -9.24 -0.93 -8.56
CA PRO A 56 -7.96 -1.26 -7.97
C PRO A 56 -7.82 -2.74 -7.60
N THR A 57 -6.61 -3.27 -7.71
CA THR A 57 -6.35 -4.67 -7.33
C THR A 57 -6.33 -4.86 -5.82
N PHE A 58 -6.95 -5.94 -5.33
CA PHE A 58 -6.81 -6.37 -3.94
C PHE A 58 -5.48 -7.11 -3.72
N GLN A 59 -4.59 -6.54 -2.89
CA GLN A 59 -3.21 -6.98 -2.66
C GLN A 59 -2.88 -7.11 -1.15
N PRO A 60 -3.59 -7.95 -0.39
CA PRO A 60 -3.51 -7.98 1.08
C PRO A 60 -2.09 -8.25 1.61
N ALA A 61 -1.30 -9.08 0.90
CA ALA A 61 0.08 -9.39 1.30
C ALA A 61 1.00 -8.16 1.30
N PHE A 62 0.75 -7.15 0.46
CA PHE A 62 1.48 -5.88 0.47
C PHE A 62 0.77 -4.82 1.30
N GLN A 63 -0.57 -4.76 1.20
CA GLN A 63 -1.37 -3.76 1.89
C GLN A 63 -1.27 -3.84 3.41
N LEU A 64 -0.96 -5.03 3.96
CA LEU A 64 -0.84 -5.30 5.40
C LEU A 64 0.58 -5.76 5.79
N LYS A 65 1.58 -5.53 4.94
CA LYS A 65 2.96 -5.99 5.20
C LYS A 65 3.62 -5.27 6.38
N GLN A 66 3.17 -4.05 6.66
CA GLN A 66 3.61 -3.25 7.80
C GLN A 66 2.64 -3.41 8.96
N ASP A 67 3.17 -3.80 10.12
CA ASP A 67 2.36 -3.96 11.33
C ASP A 67 1.62 -2.67 11.68
N ASN A 68 0.35 -2.81 12.05
CA ASN A 68 -0.57 -1.73 12.40
C ASN A 68 -0.89 -0.74 11.27
N VAL A 69 -0.43 -0.97 10.04
CA VAL A 69 -0.69 -0.12 8.88
C VAL A 69 -1.45 -0.89 7.81
N VAL A 70 -2.46 -0.25 7.22
CA VAL A 70 -3.13 -0.73 6.00
C VAL A 70 -2.99 0.31 4.88
N LEU A 71 -2.61 -0.14 3.69
CA LEU A 71 -2.59 0.68 2.48
C LEU A 71 -3.89 0.51 1.70
N LEU A 72 -4.61 1.60 1.47
CA LEU A 72 -5.92 1.62 0.80
C LEU A 72 -5.83 2.43 -0.49
N ASN A 73 -6.00 1.76 -1.63
CA ASN A 73 -6.11 2.42 -2.93
C ASN A 73 -7.57 2.82 -3.15
N THR A 74 -7.82 4.13 -3.27
CA THR A 74 -9.15 4.75 -3.40
C THR A 74 -9.50 5.09 -4.86
N SER A 75 -8.78 4.51 -5.82
CA SER A 75 -8.70 4.93 -7.22
C SER A 75 -7.98 6.25 -7.46
N PHE A 76 -8.10 7.25 -6.58
CA PHE A 76 -7.52 8.59 -6.77
C PHE A 76 -6.27 8.85 -5.91
N SER A 77 -6.15 8.12 -4.80
CA SER A 77 -5.03 8.23 -3.88
C SER A 77 -4.67 6.89 -3.26
N LEU A 78 -3.45 6.82 -2.70
CA LEU A 78 -3.06 5.76 -1.78
C LEU A 78 -3.06 6.33 -0.36
N VAL A 79 -3.91 5.77 0.49
CA VAL A 79 -4.02 6.16 1.90
C VAL A 79 -3.36 5.10 2.76
N ALA A 80 -2.30 5.48 3.48
CA ALA A 80 -1.75 4.67 4.56
C ALA A 80 -2.49 5.00 5.86
N CYS A 81 -3.17 4.01 6.44
CA CYS A 81 -3.89 4.17 7.70
C CYS A 81 -3.19 3.39 8.80
N ALA A 82 -2.74 4.06 9.85
CA ALA A 82 -2.13 3.41 11.02
C ALA A 82 -3.02 3.49 12.25
N ILE A 83 -3.09 2.41 13.01
CA ILE A 83 -3.96 2.27 14.17
C ILE A 83 -3.14 1.78 15.36
N SER A 84 -3.10 2.54 16.45
CA SER A 84 -2.36 2.15 17.67
C SER A 84 -3.09 2.51 18.94
N VAL A 85 -3.02 1.64 19.95
CA VAL A 85 -3.50 1.92 21.29
C VAL A 85 -2.32 2.26 22.19
N HIS A 86 -2.44 3.32 22.96
CA HIS A 86 -1.41 3.82 23.87
C HIS A 86 -1.86 3.70 25.32
N SER A 87 -0.91 3.37 26.20
CA SER A 87 -1.15 3.29 27.64
C SER A 87 -1.06 4.66 28.33
N ALA A 88 -1.66 4.76 29.53
CA ALA A 88 -1.55 5.95 30.35
C ALA A 88 -0.09 6.19 30.77
N GLY A 89 0.44 7.39 30.55
CA GLY A 89 1.79 7.78 30.97
C GLY A 89 2.92 7.52 29.95
N GLU A 90 2.62 7.06 28.73
CA GLU A 90 3.62 7.04 27.65
C GLU A 90 4.10 8.47 27.34
N THR A 91 5.37 8.76 27.65
CA THR A 91 5.97 10.10 27.55
C THR A 91 6.22 10.56 26.12
N LYS A 92 6.17 9.66 25.13
CA LYS A 92 6.21 9.99 23.70
C LYS A 92 5.07 9.28 22.96
N PRO A 93 4.20 10.02 22.26
CA PRO A 93 3.19 9.39 21.42
C PRO A 93 3.90 8.65 20.28
N ARG A 94 3.80 7.32 20.25
CA ARG A 94 4.34 6.49 19.16
C ARG A 94 3.59 6.86 17.88
N GLN A 95 4.25 7.65 17.03
CA GLN A 95 3.76 8.05 15.72
C GLN A 95 4.28 7.03 14.72
N ILE A 96 3.38 6.38 13.96
CA ILE A 96 3.74 5.25 13.10
C ILE A 96 4.13 5.72 11.71
N LEU A 97 3.38 6.66 11.14
CA LEU A 97 3.56 7.09 9.75
C LEU A 97 4.53 8.27 9.69
N TYR A 98 3.97 9.46 9.54
CA TYR A 98 4.71 10.66 9.23
C TYR A 98 5.40 11.21 10.48
N SER A 99 6.69 11.58 10.43
CA SER A 99 7.32 12.35 11.51
C SER A 99 7.75 13.71 10.98
N ARG A 100 7.14 14.76 11.53
CA ARG A 100 7.56 16.11 11.20
C ARG A 100 8.96 16.32 11.77
N GLN A 101 9.96 16.39 10.91
CA GLN A 101 11.30 16.79 11.31
C GLN A 101 11.23 18.24 11.83
N ILE A 102 11.15 18.38 13.15
CA ILE A 102 11.52 19.64 13.80
C ILE A 102 13.04 19.76 13.57
N PRO A 103 13.55 20.87 13.02
CA PRO A 103 15.00 21.05 12.89
C PRO A 103 15.63 20.89 14.28
N GLN A 104 16.29 19.75 14.51
CA GLN A 104 17.08 19.56 15.72
C GLN A 104 18.34 20.40 15.55
N ASN A 105 18.64 21.24 16.53
CA ASN A 105 19.91 21.96 16.59
C ASN A 105 21.06 20.94 16.45
N PRO A 106 22.09 21.20 15.64
CA PRO A 106 23.15 20.23 15.34
C PRO A 106 24.10 19.92 16.53
N ASN A 107 23.72 20.23 17.77
CA ASN A 107 24.58 20.09 18.95
C ASN A 107 24.25 18.92 19.89
N ASP A 108 23.18 18.16 19.67
CA ASP A 108 22.89 16.98 20.51
C ASP A 108 23.17 15.67 19.75
N SER A 109 24.45 15.45 19.44
CA SER A 109 24.96 14.13 19.02
C SER A 109 25.80 13.55 20.14
N PHE A 110 25.19 12.75 21.01
CA PHE A 110 25.91 11.97 22.01
C PHE A 110 26.72 10.85 21.34
N HIS A 111 27.99 10.80 21.71
CA HIS A 111 29.00 9.82 21.31
C HIS A 111 28.56 8.36 21.57
N SER A 112 28.74 7.48 20.59
CA SER A 112 28.85 6.04 20.79
C SER A 112 29.80 5.47 19.74
N GLY A 113 30.98 5.03 20.18
CA GLY A 113 32.07 4.55 19.32
C GLY A 113 31.81 3.15 18.73
N PRO A 114 32.55 2.77 17.67
CA PRO A 114 32.31 1.53 16.94
C PRO A 114 33.01 0.34 17.62
N SER A 115 32.29 -0.77 17.79
CA SER A 115 32.87 -2.09 18.08
C SER A 115 32.85 -2.94 16.80
N THR A 116 34.01 -3.49 16.46
CA THR A 116 34.30 -4.37 15.32
C THR A 116 33.65 -5.75 15.45
N PRO A 117 33.26 -6.41 14.35
CA PRO A 117 32.83 -7.81 14.37
C PRO A 117 34.00 -8.77 14.11
N THR A 118 34.10 -9.83 14.92
CA THR A 118 35.05 -10.93 14.74
C THR A 118 34.36 -12.10 14.01
N SER A 119 35.00 -12.58 12.95
CA SER A 119 34.63 -13.74 12.14
C SER A 119 34.82 -15.07 12.87
N SER A 120 33.95 -16.06 12.63
CA SER A 120 34.41 -17.46 12.50
C SER A 120 33.38 -18.41 11.84
N ASN A 121 33.83 -18.93 10.68
CA ASN A 121 33.78 -20.31 10.17
C ASN A 121 32.48 -21.03 9.74
N CYS A 122 32.51 -21.41 8.46
CA CYS A 122 31.64 -22.32 7.71
C CYS A 122 31.95 -23.82 7.91
N CYS A 123 30.98 -24.64 7.44
CA CYS A 123 31.07 -25.89 6.63
C CYS A 123 30.36 -27.13 7.24
N PRO A 124 29.96 -28.18 6.46
CA PRO A 124 29.67 -28.29 5.01
C PRO A 124 28.33 -29.01 4.64
N LEU A 125 28.01 -29.02 3.33
CA LEU A 125 26.86 -29.61 2.61
C LEU A 125 26.76 -31.15 2.63
N SER A 126 25.54 -31.69 2.42
CA SER A 126 25.22 -32.92 1.64
C SER A 126 23.69 -33.17 1.50
N PRO A 127 23.19 -34.01 0.55
CA PRO A 127 22.15 -33.61 -0.41
C PRO A 127 20.83 -34.42 -0.37
N ASP A 128 19.89 -33.98 -1.23
CA ASP A 128 18.68 -34.64 -1.74
C ASP A 128 17.53 -34.99 -0.77
N SER A 129 16.46 -34.19 -0.86
CA SER A 129 15.10 -34.74 -0.87
C SER A 129 14.20 -33.86 -1.74
N ARG A 130 13.40 -34.51 -2.60
CA ARG A 130 12.36 -33.86 -3.41
C ARG A 130 11.34 -33.25 -2.46
N SER A 131 11.44 -31.94 -2.24
CA SER A 131 10.48 -31.20 -1.44
C SER A 131 9.23 -30.87 -2.28
N PRO A 132 8.03 -30.96 -1.70
CA PRO A 132 6.83 -30.39 -2.32
C PRO A 132 7.03 -28.88 -2.52
N THR A 133 6.45 -28.34 -3.58
CA THR A 133 6.55 -26.90 -3.92
C THR A 133 6.32 -26.04 -2.68
N PRO A 134 7.25 -25.10 -2.35
CA PRO A 134 7.14 -24.27 -1.16
C PRO A 134 5.79 -23.54 -1.11
N PRO A 135 5.17 -23.37 0.07
CA PRO A 135 3.89 -22.68 0.22
C PRO A 135 3.84 -21.30 -0.44
N ALA A 136 4.98 -20.60 -0.50
CA ALA A 136 5.13 -19.33 -1.21
C ALA A 136 4.85 -19.44 -2.72
N VAL A 137 5.32 -20.50 -3.39
CA VAL A 137 5.09 -20.74 -4.82
C VAL A 137 3.62 -21.07 -5.11
N THR A 138 2.97 -21.81 -4.22
CA THR A 138 1.54 -22.13 -4.33
C THR A 138 0.68 -20.89 -4.15
N ARG A 139 1.00 -20.01 -3.18
CA ARG A 139 0.26 -18.77 -2.92
C ARG A 139 0.47 -17.71 -4.00
N ALA A 140 1.68 -17.64 -4.55
CA ALA A 140 1.99 -16.79 -5.67
C ALA A 140 1.19 -17.22 -6.93
N ARG A 141 1.01 -18.54 -7.13
CA ARG A 141 0.10 -19.09 -8.15
C ARG A 141 -1.38 -18.74 -7.89
N GLU A 142 -1.83 -18.72 -6.64
CA GLU A 142 -3.20 -18.30 -6.28
C GLU A 142 -3.44 -16.80 -6.52
N PHE A 143 -2.44 -15.95 -6.25
CA PHE A 143 -2.46 -14.52 -6.59
C PHE A 143 -2.54 -14.31 -8.11
N VAL A 144 -1.69 -15.01 -8.86
CA VAL A 144 -1.69 -15.03 -10.33
C VAL A 144 -3.06 -15.47 -10.86
N ALA A 145 -3.61 -16.57 -10.33
CA ALA A 145 -4.94 -17.06 -10.68
C ALA A 145 -6.06 -16.05 -10.32
N GLY A 146 -5.90 -15.27 -9.25
CA GLY A 146 -6.79 -14.18 -8.88
C GLY A 146 -6.80 -13.03 -9.89
N ILE A 147 -5.64 -12.67 -10.44
CA ILE A 147 -5.51 -11.61 -11.45
C ILE A 147 -6.03 -12.09 -12.81
N PHE A 148 -5.66 -13.30 -13.25
CA PHE A 148 -6.16 -13.86 -14.50
C PHE A 148 -7.68 -14.07 -14.49
N ARG A 149 -8.25 -14.49 -13.36
CA ARG A 149 -9.71 -14.63 -13.21
C ARG A 149 -10.42 -13.28 -13.35
N ARG A 150 -9.94 -12.24 -12.68
CA ARG A 150 -10.50 -10.88 -12.80
C ARG A 150 -10.30 -10.27 -14.18
N ALA A 151 -9.20 -10.58 -14.86
CA ALA A 151 -8.97 -10.17 -16.25
C ALA A 151 -9.92 -10.88 -17.23
N ARG A 152 -10.30 -12.14 -16.94
CA ARG A 152 -11.34 -12.87 -17.71
C ARG A 152 -12.73 -12.30 -17.47
N GLU A 153 -13.06 -11.99 -16.22
CA GLU A 153 -14.34 -11.33 -15.86
C GLU A 153 -14.46 -9.94 -16.53
N ALA A 154 -13.37 -9.19 -16.66
CA ALA A 154 -13.35 -7.89 -17.34
C ALA A 154 -13.34 -7.95 -18.88
N SER A 155 -13.11 -9.12 -19.48
CA SER A 155 -13.06 -9.29 -20.95
C SER A 155 -14.31 -9.91 -21.56
N GLY A 156 -15.28 -10.35 -20.75
CA GLY A 156 -16.59 -10.82 -21.22
C GLY A 156 -16.56 -12.07 -22.13
N VAL A 157 -15.46 -12.83 -22.14
CA VAL A 157 -15.34 -14.04 -22.98
C VAL A 157 -15.66 -15.28 -22.14
N GLU A 158 -16.90 -15.77 -22.24
CA GLU A 158 -17.22 -17.17 -21.97
C GLU A 158 -16.92 -17.98 -23.23
N LEU A 159 -16.09 -19.03 -23.15
CA LEU A 159 -16.16 -20.14 -24.10
C LEU A 159 -15.49 -21.42 -23.56
N GLN A 160 -16.12 -22.52 -23.96
CA GLN A 160 -15.94 -23.92 -23.59
C GLN A 160 -14.51 -24.44 -23.66
N ASP A 161 -14.20 -25.28 -22.67
CA ASP A 161 -13.02 -26.11 -22.57
C ASP A 161 -12.97 -27.13 -23.73
N LYS A 162 -11.98 -26.99 -24.60
CA LYS A 162 -11.48 -28.08 -25.45
C LYS A 162 -9.96 -28.11 -25.31
N GLY A 163 -9.51 -29.10 -24.54
CA GLY A 163 -8.09 -29.37 -24.35
C GLY A 163 -7.42 -29.85 -25.63
N GLU A 164 -6.15 -29.46 -25.78
CA GLU A 164 -5.19 -30.12 -26.67
C GLU A 164 -3.78 -30.00 -26.09
N SER A 165 -3.02 -31.09 -26.28
CA SER A 165 -1.73 -31.43 -25.67
C SER A 165 -0.53 -30.92 -26.50
N PRO A 166 0.73 -30.99 -25.99
CA PRO A 166 1.80 -30.06 -26.36
C PRO A 166 2.63 -30.52 -27.56
N GLY A 167 2.83 -29.63 -28.53
CA GLY A 167 3.76 -29.79 -29.65
C GLY A 167 5.07 -29.03 -29.42
N THR A 168 6.17 -29.77 -29.44
CA THR A 168 7.56 -29.30 -29.35
C THR A 168 8.06 -28.67 -30.65
N SER A 169 8.63 -27.46 -30.58
CA SER A 169 9.67 -27.01 -31.51
C SER A 169 10.51 -25.90 -30.86
N LYS A 170 11.79 -26.21 -30.62
CA LYS A 170 12.82 -25.31 -30.11
C LYS A 170 13.35 -24.47 -31.27
N GLU A 171 13.31 -23.16 -31.14
CA GLU A 171 14.16 -22.25 -31.92
C GLU A 171 14.68 -21.15 -31.00
N SER A 172 16.01 -21.02 -30.96
CA SER A 172 16.77 -20.13 -30.08
C SER A 172 17.00 -18.78 -30.77
N PRO A 173 16.84 -17.62 -30.10
CA PRO A 173 17.39 -16.36 -30.60
C PRO A 173 18.79 -16.07 -30.03
N PRO A 174 19.59 -15.24 -30.72
CA PRO A 174 21.02 -15.08 -30.46
C PRO A 174 21.32 -14.17 -29.26
N ARG A 175 22.46 -14.43 -28.62
CA ARG A 175 23.08 -13.63 -27.55
C ARG A 175 23.36 -12.20 -28.01
N SER A 176 22.85 -11.21 -27.28
CA SER A 176 23.33 -9.84 -27.30
C SER A 176 24.12 -9.50 -26.05
N SER A 177 25.16 -8.72 -26.26
CA SER A 177 26.26 -8.35 -25.38
C SER A 177 25.87 -7.45 -24.21
N HIS A 178 26.47 -7.71 -23.05
CA HIS A 178 26.52 -6.83 -21.88
C HIS A 178 27.11 -5.45 -22.22
N PRO A 179 26.58 -4.37 -21.61
CA PRO A 179 27.38 -3.23 -21.23
C PRO A 179 27.56 -3.17 -19.70
N ASP A 180 28.72 -2.63 -19.34
CA ASP A 180 29.32 -2.58 -18.03
C ASP A 180 28.53 -1.80 -16.97
N SER A 181 28.82 -2.15 -15.71
CA SER A 181 28.35 -1.47 -14.50
C SER A 181 28.63 0.03 -14.51
N PRO A 182 27.70 0.89 -14.09
CA PRO A 182 28.01 2.31 -13.92
C PRO A 182 28.86 2.49 -12.65
N VAL A 183 30.07 3.01 -12.88
CA VAL A 183 31.00 3.53 -11.89
C VAL A 183 30.38 4.76 -11.23
N TRP A 184 30.34 4.76 -9.89
CA TRP A 184 29.92 5.91 -9.08
C TRP A 184 30.92 7.06 -9.23
N HIS A 185 30.55 8.10 -9.98
CA HIS A 185 31.29 9.37 -9.97
C HIS A 185 30.65 10.33 -8.97
N ARG A 186 31.41 10.61 -7.89
CA ARG A 186 31.15 11.65 -6.91
C ARG A 186 31.54 13.01 -7.53
N PRO A 187 30.64 14.00 -7.66
CA PRO A 187 31.05 15.34 -8.08
C PRO A 187 31.84 16.00 -6.94
N SER A 188 33.03 16.48 -7.28
CA SER A 188 33.88 17.28 -6.39
C SER A 188 33.21 18.62 -6.12
N SER A 189 33.18 19.01 -4.85
CA SER A 189 32.66 20.27 -4.36
C SER A 189 33.61 21.41 -4.73
N ASP A 190 33.10 22.43 -5.41
CA ASP A 190 33.62 23.80 -5.40
C ASP A 190 32.49 24.77 -5.77
N GLY A 191 32.31 25.82 -4.96
CA GLY A 191 31.47 26.97 -5.32
C GLY A 191 30.34 27.29 -4.33
N LEU A 192 30.64 28.18 -3.39
CA LEU A 192 29.80 28.67 -2.31
C LEU A 192 28.69 29.62 -2.80
N THR A 193 27.42 29.24 -2.68
CA THR A 193 26.31 30.19 -2.46
C THR A 193 25.37 29.61 -1.41
N ARG A 194 25.46 30.19 -0.21
CA ARG A 194 24.76 29.77 1.00
C ARG A 194 23.33 30.32 0.94
N SER A 195 22.43 29.68 0.20
CA SER A 195 21.00 29.92 0.33
C SER A 195 20.50 29.18 1.57
N ASN A 196 20.00 29.92 2.55
CA ASN A 196 19.21 29.39 3.66
C ASN A 196 17.89 28.82 3.09
N SER A 197 17.92 27.60 2.53
CA SER A 197 16.70 26.86 2.26
C SER A 197 16.20 26.33 3.60
N ARG A 198 15.22 27.03 4.19
CA ARG A 198 14.27 26.35 5.07
C ARG A 198 13.83 25.10 4.33
N SER A 199 13.93 23.93 4.96
CA SER A 199 13.29 22.72 4.47
C SER A 199 11.77 22.95 4.52
N GLU A 200 11.23 23.56 3.47
CA GLU A 200 9.80 23.74 3.33
C GLU A 200 9.18 22.36 3.11
N GLU A 201 8.24 22.03 3.99
CA GLU A 201 7.45 20.81 3.96
C GLU A 201 6.73 20.72 2.61
N PRO A 202 6.75 19.56 1.92
CA PRO A 202 6.11 19.46 0.62
C PRO A 202 4.61 19.70 0.78
N SER A 203 4.07 20.70 0.08
CA SER A 203 2.68 21.13 0.22
C SER A 203 1.64 20.07 -0.16
N TYR A 204 2.07 19.01 -0.85
CA TYR A 204 1.22 17.89 -1.27
C TYR A 204 1.06 16.79 -0.21
N VAL A 205 1.83 16.83 0.88
CA VAL A 205 1.72 15.83 1.95
C VAL A 205 0.46 16.11 2.76
N ASN A 206 -0.54 15.22 2.68
CA ASN A 206 -1.72 15.26 3.52
C ASN A 206 -1.62 14.22 4.64
N TYR A 207 -1.49 14.71 5.87
CA TYR A 207 -1.40 13.90 7.08
C TYR A 207 -2.43 14.33 8.12
N THR A 208 -3.19 13.37 8.65
CA THR A 208 -4.13 13.58 9.75
C THR A 208 -3.86 12.58 10.88
N ARG A 209 -4.05 13.02 12.12
CA ARG A 209 -3.97 12.17 13.31
C ARG A 209 -5.12 12.49 14.26
N LEU A 210 -6.00 11.52 14.46
CA LEU A 210 -7.13 11.59 15.36
C LEU A 210 -6.89 10.69 16.56
N ARG A 211 -7.35 11.10 17.74
CA ARG A 211 -7.24 10.32 18.97
C ARG A 211 -8.62 10.06 19.56
N TYR A 212 -8.85 8.88 20.12
CA TYR A 212 -10.14 8.45 20.65
C TYR A 212 -9.98 7.79 22.04
N VAL A 213 -10.97 7.98 22.90
CA VAL A 213 -11.01 7.37 24.25
C VAL A 213 -12.33 6.70 24.55
N LEU A 214 -12.27 5.76 25.49
CA LEU A 214 -13.44 5.12 26.10
C LEU A 214 -14.00 6.01 27.22
N GLY A 215 -15.30 6.28 27.23
CA GLY A 215 -15.98 6.96 28.35
C GLY A 215 -16.09 8.49 28.25
N GLU A 216 -16.21 9.16 29.41
CA GLU A 216 -16.35 10.61 29.51
C GLU A 216 -14.99 11.29 29.69
N VAL A 217 -14.73 12.32 28.90
CA VAL A 217 -13.54 13.17 29.07
C VAL A 217 -13.81 14.08 30.27
N THR A 218 -13.11 13.85 31.39
CA THR A 218 -13.04 14.84 32.48
C THR A 218 -12.25 16.04 31.98
N GLN A 219 -12.95 17.01 31.40
CA GLN A 219 -12.37 18.31 31.06
C GLN A 219 -12.03 19.04 32.36
N SER A 220 -10.79 18.93 32.82
CA SER A 220 -10.31 19.81 33.88
C SER A 220 -9.90 21.17 33.27
N VAL A 221 -10.78 22.14 33.51
CA VAL A 221 -10.55 23.59 33.63
C VAL A 221 -10.70 24.47 32.37
N GLN A 222 -11.75 25.31 32.44
CA GLN A 222 -11.88 26.70 32.00
C GLN A 222 -11.04 27.14 30.80
N GLY A 223 -11.68 27.11 29.64
CA GLY A 223 -11.31 27.84 28.44
C GLY A 223 -12.46 27.64 27.49
N GLU A 224 -13.02 28.74 26.99
CA GLU A 224 -14.17 28.76 26.09
C GLU A 224 -14.05 27.67 25.03
N SER A 225 -15.16 27.00 24.77
CA SER A 225 -15.33 26.04 23.70
C SER A 225 -15.13 26.72 22.35
N GLU A 226 -13.87 26.97 22.00
CA GLU A 226 -13.45 27.17 20.63
C GLU A 226 -13.59 25.81 19.96
N ASN A 227 -14.65 25.71 19.18
CA ASN A 227 -14.95 24.63 18.26
C ASN A 227 -13.82 24.57 17.23
N TYR A 228 -12.68 23.94 17.57
CA TYR A 228 -11.74 23.48 16.56
C TYR A 228 -12.44 22.32 15.86
N GLU A 229 -13.32 22.65 14.92
CA GLU A 229 -13.61 21.77 13.80
C GLU A 229 -12.26 21.24 13.34
N TYR A 230 -12.08 19.92 13.44
CA TYR A 230 -11.06 19.27 12.62
C TYR A 230 -11.25 19.86 11.22
N GLU A 231 -10.19 20.35 10.58
CA GLU A 231 -10.26 20.72 9.17
C GLU A 231 -10.63 19.44 8.41
N ASP A 232 -11.93 19.17 8.31
CA ASP A 232 -12.53 17.95 7.74
C ASP A 232 -12.03 17.78 6.30
N ASP A 233 -11.75 18.91 5.66
CA ASP A 233 -11.08 19.05 4.36
C ASP A 233 -9.77 18.26 4.22
N LYS A 234 -9.10 17.90 5.32
CA LYS A 234 -7.86 17.09 5.30
C LYS A 234 -8.11 15.60 5.46
N ILE A 235 -9.26 15.18 5.98
CA ILE A 235 -9.57 13.77 6.24
C ILE A 235 -9.84 13.07 4.91
N SER A 236 -8.96 12.15 4.52
CA SER A 236 -9.10 11.42 3.25
C SER A 236 -10.14 10.31 3.33
N LEU A 237 -10.19 9.59 4.46
CA LEU A 237 -11.17 8.53 4.70
C LEU A 237 -11.92 8.80 6.01
N PRO A 238 -13.27 8.83 5.99
CA PRO A 238 -14.05 8.94 7.20
C PRO A 238 -13.99 7.63 7.99
N PHE A 239 -13.73 7.73 9.29
CA PHE A 239 -13.70 6.58 10.21
C PHE A 239 -14.80 6.68 11.25
N LEU A 240 -15.56 5.59 11.39
CA LEU A 240 -16.43 5.34 12.52
C LEU A 240 -15.67 4.50 13.55
N VAL A 241 -15.50 5.03 14.76
CA VAL A 241 -14.77 4.37 15.84
C VAL A 241 -15.72 4.03 17.00
N THR A 242 -15.84 2.75 17.33
CA THR A 242 -16.71 2.24 18.38
C THR A 242 -15.97 1.25 19.30
N ASP A 243 -16.56 0.93 20.45
CA ASP A 243 -16.19 -0.26 21.20
C ASP A 243 -16.80 -1.51 20.54
N ILE A 244 -16.54 -2.69 21.10
CA ILE A 244 -17.08 -3.95 20.58
C ILE A 244 -18.61 -4.09 20.74
N ASN A 245 -19.22 -3.25 21.59
CA ASN A 245 -20.67 -3.19 21.79
C ASN A 245 -21.35 -2.19 20.85
N GLY A 246 -20.58 -1.50 19.99
CA GLY A 246 -21.08 -0.49 19.06
C GLY A 246 -21.24 0.91 19.67
N LYS A 247 -20.76 1.16 20.89
CA LYS A 247 -20.77 2.50 21.48
C LYS A 247 -19.66 3.34 20.88
N HIS A 248 -19.99 4.53 20.38
CA HIS A 248 -19.01 5.47 19.82
C HIS A 248 -17.94 5.86 20.85
N LEU A 249 -16.68 5.84 20.42
CA LEU A 249 -15.60 6.45 21.20
C LEU A 249 -15.62 7.96 21.01
N LYS A 250 -15.19 8.69 22.03
CA LYS A 250 -15.13 10.15 21.97
C LYS A 250 -13.80 10.59 21.35
N PRO A 251 -13.79 11.47 20.34
CA PRO A 251 -12.57 12.07 19.84
C PRO A 251 -11.95 12.99 20.91
N LEU A 252 -10.63 13.01 20.99
CA LEU A 252 -9.84 13.84 21.90
C LEU A 252 -9.22 15.02 21.16
N ASN A 253 -9.42 16.22 21.68
CA ASN A 253 -8.74 17.42 21.19
C ASN A 253 -7.22 17.33 21.41
N HIS A 254 -6.44 17.95 20.52
CA HIS A 254 -4.98 17.86 20.52
C HIS A 254 -4.33 18.32 21.84
N LYS A 255 -4.96 19.28 22.54
CA LYS A 255 -4.47 19.91 23.79
C LYS A 255 -4.93 19.19 25.08
N ALA A 256 -5.76 18.16 25.00
CA ALA A 256 -6.26 17.48 26.19
C ALA A 256 -5.17 16.61 26.85
N THR A 257 -4.92 16.81 28.14
CA THR A 257 -4.04 15.94 28.93
C THR A 257 -4.72 14.59 29.12
N ILE A 258 -4.10 13.52 28.64
CA ILE A 258 -4.68 12.18 28.67
C ILE A 258 -4.28 11.50 29.98
N GLN A 259 -5.28 11.15 30.81
CA GLN A 259 -5.07 10.39 32.05
C GLN A 259 -5.30 8.87 31.89
N GLY A 260 -5.54 8.37 30.67
CA GLY A 260 -5.90 6.96 30.41
C GLY A 260 -5.41 6.39 29.07
N GLN A 261 -5.87 5.19 28.72
CA GLN A 261 -5.63 4.61 27.39
C GLN A 261 -6.32 5.41 26.30
N HIS A 262 -5.68 5.53 25.13
CA HIS A 262 -6.29 6.16 23.96
C HIS A 262 -5.89 5.44 22.67
N LEU A 263 -6.76 5.49 21.67
CA LEU A 263 -6.54 4.99 20.32
C LEU A 263 -6.07 6.15 19.44
N SER A 264 -4.97 5.99 18.73
CA SER A 264 -4.53 6.89 17.65
C SER A 264 -4.91 6.28 16.30
N VAL A 265 -5.47 7.11 15.43
CA VAL A 265 -5.73 6.80 14.01
C VAL A 265 -4.99 7.83 13.18
N GLU A 266 -4.00 7.39 12.42
CA GLU A 266 -3.20 8.22 11.53
C GLU A 266 -3.58 7.92 10.08
N GLN A 267 -3.68 8.95 9.24
CA GLN A 267 -3.81 8.82 7.79
C GLN A 267 -2.73 9.65 7.12
N LEU A 268 -2.00 9.03 6.19
CA LEU A 268 -1.08 9.70 5.29
C LEU A 268 -1.53 9.39 3.86
N THR A 269 -1.73 10.43 3.05
CA THR A 269 -2.34 10.29 1.72
C THR A 269 -1.38 10.75 0.63
N LEU A 270 -1.25 9.91 -0.41
CA LEU A 270 -0.52 10.21 -1.63
C LEU A 270 -1.50 10.37 -2.79
N ASP A 271 -1.63 11.60 -3.30
CA ASP A 271 -2.49 11.92 -4.44
C ASP A 271 -1.85 11.46 -5.76
N PHE A 272 -2.56 10.64 -6.53
CA PHE A 272 -1.99 10.05 -7.74
C PHE A 272 -1.80 11.06 -8.87
N GLU A 273 -2.72 12.00 -9.05
CA GLU A 273 -2.61 12.99 -10.13
C GLU A 273 -1.45 13.95 -9.89
N TYR A 274 -1.24 14.35 -8.63
CA TYR A 274 -0.07 15.12 -8.24
C TYR A 274 1.22 14.37 -8.59
N VAL A 275 1.35 13.12 -8.15
CA VAL A 275 2.53 12.27 -8.44
C VAL A 275 2.74 12.13 -9.94
N ILE A 276 1.70 11.79 -10.71
CA ILE A 276 1.80 11.62 -12.16
C ILE A 276 2.31 12.91 -12.83
N ASN A 277 1.71 14.05 -12.49
CA ASN A 277 2.09 15.33 -13.08
C ASN A 277 3.53 15.75 -12.72
N GLU A 278 3.95 15.55 -11.47
CA GLU A 278 5.32 15.85 -11.05
C GLU A 278 6.35 14.95 -11.76
N VAL A 279 6.12 13.64 -11.79
CA VAL A 279 7.02 12.67 -12.45
C VAL A 279 7.13 12.98 -13.95
N ILE A 280 6.01 13.26 -14.62
CA ILE A 280 6.04 13.64 -16.04
C ILE A 280 6.83 14.94 -16.24
N ARG A 281 6.60 15.95 -15.41
CA ARG A 281 7.25 17.27 -15.57
C ARG A 281 8.75 17.22 -15.34
N HIS A 282 9.19 16.42 -14.37
CA HIS A 282 10.57 16.45 -13.88
C HIS A 282 11.44 15.32 -14.42
N ASP A 283 10.88 14.14 -14.68
CA ASP A 283 11.66 12.92 -14.94
C ASP A 283 11.38 12.26 -16.30
N ALA A 284 10.24 12.54 -16.95
CA ALA A 284 9.92 11.90 -18.23
C ALA A 284 10.69 12.53 -19.40
N SER A 285 11.45 11.73 -20.15
CA SER A 285 12.17 12.19 -21.36
C SER A 285 11.21 12.71 -22.45
N TRP A 286 9.97 12.22 -22.46
CA TRP A 286 8.91 12.58 -23.40
C TRP A 286 7.97 13.68 -22.88
N TYR A 287 8.30 14.37 -21.79
CA TYR A 287 7.42 15.39 -21.17
C TYR A 287 6.95 16.48 -22.14
N ARG A 288 7.78 16.87 -23.12
CA ARG A 288 7.42 17.88 -24.13
C ARG A 288 6.36 17.42 -25.12
N GLN A 289 6.17 16.11 -25.26
CA GLN A 289 5.16 15.50 -26.12
C GLN A 289 3.83 15.35 -25.39
N PHE A 290 3.84 15.30 -24.06
CA PHE A 290 2.67 15.07 -23.22
C PHE A 290 1.61 16.16 -23.38
N CYS A 291 0.34 15.75 -23.47
CA CYS A 291 -0.80 16.66 -23.49
C CYS A 291 -1.64 16.56 -22.21
N SER A 292 -2.13 15.35 -21.92
CA SER A 292 -2.93 15.01 -20.75
C SER A 292 -2.94 13.50 -20.55
N PHE A 293 -3.29 13.04 -19.36
CA PHE A 293 -3.67 11.65 -19.14
C PHE A 293 -5.19 11.51 -19.02
N SER A 294 -5.69 10.32 -19.34
CA SER A 294 -7.13 10.01 -19.38
C SER A 294 -7.56 9.08 -18.25
N ASP A 295 -6.69 8.15 -17.84
CA ASP A 295 -7.00 7.10 -16.88
C ASP A 295 -5.71 6.47 -16.36
N TYR A 296 -5.74 5.87 -15.16
CA TYR A 296 -4.58 5.29 -14.49
C TYR A 296 -4.93 4.12 -13.56
N ASP A 297 -3.99 3.17 -13.41
CA ASP A 297 -4.14 2.00 -12.54
C ASP A 297 -2.88 1.79 -11.68
N ILE A 298 -3.06 1.82 -10.36
CA ILE A 298 -1.95 1.76 -9.40
C ILE A 298 -1.87 0.36 -8.78
N VAL A 299 -0.69 -0.24 -8.87
CA VAL A 299 -0.37 -1.56 -8.30
C VAL A 299 0.82 -1.44 -7.35
N ILE A 300 0.68 -1.94 -6.13
CA ILE A 300 1.79 -2.02 -5.17
C ILE A 300 2.72 -3.14 -5.63
N LEU A 301 4.01 -2.84 -5.79
CA LEU A 301 5.04 -3.81 -6.16
C LEU A 301 5.78 -4.37 -4.94
N GLU A 302 5.98 -3.55 -3.91
CA GLU A 302 6.66 -3.93 -2.67
C GLU A 302 6.29 -2.99 -1.52
N MET A 303 6.34 -3.50 -0.29
CA MET A 303 6.27 -2.71 0.94
C MET A 303 7.43 -3.10 1.84
N CYS A 304 8.42 -2.22 1.98
CA CYS A 304 9.59 -2.45 2.84
C CYS A 304 9.30 -1.96 4.25
N SER A 305 8.99 -2.89 5.15
CA SER A 305 8.66 -2.59 6.56
C SER A 305 9.83 -2.01 7.35
N GLU A 306 11.07 -2.29 6.94
CA GLU A 306 12.28 -1.81 7.63
C GLU A 306 12.61 -0.35 7.29
N THR A 307 12.36 0.06 6.04
CA THR A 307 12.62 1.44 5.58
C THR A 307 11.37 2.29 5.49
N ASN A 308 10.18 1.74 5.80
CA ASN A 308 8.89 2.40 5.64
C ASN A 308 8.63 2.91 4.21
N GLN A 309 9.11 2.19 3.20
CA GLN A 309 8.93 2.57 1.80
C GLN A 309 7.91 1.67 1.08
N VAL A 310 6.95 2.30 0.42
CA VAL A 310 6.00 1.66 -0.49
C VAL A 310 6.50 1.86 -1.91
N ILE A 311 6.70 0.78 -2.66
CA ILE A 311 7.01 0.87 -4.10
C ILE A 311 5.72 0.59 -4.86
N ILE A 312 5.30 1.55 -5.70
CA ILE A 312 4.12 1.45 -6.55
C ILE A 312 4.51 1.55 -8.03
N ASN A 313 3.70 0.92 -8.86
CA ASN A 313 3.68 1.11 -10.30
C ASN A 313 2.37 1.79 -10.69
N ILE A 314 2.46 2.78 -11.57
CA ILE A 314 1.34 3.58 -12.06
C ILE A 314 1.25 3.33 -13.56
N GLY A 315 0.29 2.51 -13.98
CA GLY A 315 -0.05 2.34 -15.39
C GLY A 315 -0.85 3.55 -15.84
N LEU A 316 -0.51 4.13 -16.99
CA LEU A 316 -1.06 5.41 -17.43
C LEU A 316 -1.51 5.36 -18.89
N LEU A 317 -2.76 5.74 -19.14
CA LEU A 317 -3.28 6.02 -20.48
C LEU A 317 -3.25 7.53 -20.72
N LEU A 318 -2.52 7.97 -21.75
CA LEU A 318 -2.28 9.39 -21.99
C LEU A 318 -2.30 9.78 -23.47
N LEU A 319 -2.47 11.07 -23.74
CA LEU A 319 -2.31 11.68 -25.05
C LEU A 319 -0.94 12.34 -25.14
N ALA A 320 -0.22 12.06 -26.22
CA ALA A 320 1.05 12.69 -26.53
C ALA A 320 1.20 12.92 -28.04
N PHE A 321 1.88 14.00 -28.41
CA PHE A 321 2.32 14.23 -29.78
C PHE A 321 3.37 13.19 -30.18
N PRO A 322 3.39 12.76 -31.46
CA PRO A 322 4.47 11.95 -31.99
C PRO A 322 5.84 12.62 -31.84
N ALA A 323 6.91 11.82 -31.89
CA ALA A 323 8.26 12.35 -31.90
C ALA A 323 8.46 13.29 -33.11
N PRO A 324 9.26 14.37 -33.00
CA PRO A 324 9.43 15.36 -34.07
C PRO A 324 9.94 14.82 -35.41
N LEU A 325 10.50 13.60 -35.40
CA LEU A 325 11.07 12.91 -36.56
C LEU A 325 10.03 12.06 -37.33
N GLU A 326 8.82 11.87 -36.80
CA GLU A 326 7.76 11.15 -37.52
C GLU A 326 7.13 12.05 -38.58
N GLU A 327 7.34 11.71 -39.87
CA GLU A 327 6.71 12.41 -41.00
C GLU A 327 5.19 12.18 -41.00
N GLY A 328 4.41 13.25 -40.88
CA GLY A 328 2.96 13.18 -40.96
C GLY A 328 2.23 14.33 -40.27
N GLN A 329 0.90 14.22 -40.19
CA GLN A 329 0.06 15.20 -39.50
C GLN A 329 0.30 15.06 -37.98
N LEU A 330 0.82 16.13 -37.35
CA LEU A 330 1.11 16.21 -35.91
C LEU A 330 -0.17 16.21 -35.08
N ARG A 331 -0.81 15.05 -34.95
CA ARG A 331 -1.98 14.84 -34.09
C ARG A 331 -1.58 14.04 -32.86
N PRO A 332 -1.98 14.45 -31.65
CA PRO A 332 -1.80 13.65 -30.45
C PRO A 332 -2.43 12.27 -30.63
N LYS A 333 -1.74 11.23 -30.16
CA LYS A 333 -2.23 9.85 -30.16
C LYS A 333 -2.29 9.33 -28.73
N THR A 334 -3.14 8.34 -28.51
CA THR A 334 -3.24 7.64 -27.23
C THR A 334 -2.07 6.67 -27.06
N HIS A 335 -1.40 6.77 -25.92
CA HIS A 335 -0.30 5.92 -25.52
C HIS A 335 -0.56 5.31 -24.15
N HIS A 336 0.11 4.21 -23.89
CA HIS A 336 0.24 3.59 -22.59
C HIS A 336 1.71 3.66 -22.13
N THR A 337 1.93 3.94 -20.86
CA THR A 337 3.24 3.88 -20.19
C THR A 337 3.06 3.44 -18.73
N SER A 338 4.17 3.23 -18.02
CA SER A 338 4.17 2.95 -16.58
C SER A 338 5.22 3.80 -15.84
N LEU A 339 4.85 4.36 -14.70
CA LEU A 339 5.74 5.11 -13.80
C LEU A 339 5.95 4.30 -12.52
N LYS A 340 7.19 4.14 -12.07
CA LYS A 340 7.50 3.49 -10.80
C LYS A 340 7.99 4.52 -9.80
N VAL A 341 7.41 4.50 -8.60
CA VAL A 341 7.64 5.49 -7.56
C VAL A 341 7.84 4.79 -6.22
N ALA A 342 8.78 5.27 -5.42
CA ALA A 342 8.93 4.91 -4.01
C ALA A 342 8.35 6.02 -3.13
N TRP A 343 7.44 5.68 -2.23
CA TRP A 343 6.83 6.58 -1.27
C TRP A 343 7.29 6.25 0.15
N ASP A 344 7.90 7.22 0.82
CA ASP A 344 8.37 7.08 2.19
C ASP A 344 7.25 7.49 3.17
N LEU A 345 6.78 6.55 3.98
CA LEU A 345 5.72 6.80 4.97
C LEU A 345 6.20 7.67 6.13
N HIS A 346 7.51 7.78 6.37
CA HIS A 346 8.07 8.61 7.44
C HIS A 346 8.12 10.08 7.06
N SER A 347 8.58 10.40 5.85
CA SER A 347 8.68 11.78 5.36
C SER A 347 7.50 12.23 4.52
N GLY A 348 6.62 11.32 4.09
CA GLY A 348 5.53 11.60 3.14
C GLY A 348 6.00 11.88 1.71
N VAL A 349 7.31 11.98 1.47
CA VAL A 349 7.90 12.30 0.18
C VAL A 349 7.91 11.06 -0.71
N PHE A 350 7.68 11.27 -2.02
CA PHE A 350 7.90 10.24 -3.02
C PHE A 350 9.13 10.55 -3.88
N SER A 351 9.69 9.50 -4.49
CA SER A 351 10.81 9.59 -5.42
C SER A 351 10.59 8.70 -6.65
N THR A 352 10.95 9.21 -7.82
CA THR A 352 10.83 8.47 -9.08
C THR A 352 11.91 7.39 -9.17
N LEU A 353 11.49 6.15 -9.40
CA LEU A 353 12.40 5.01 -9.61
C LEU A 353 12.63 4.71 -11.09
N SER A 354 11.58 4.85 -11.91
CA SER A 354 11.63 4.54 -13.34
C SER A 354 10.47 5.20 -14.07
N VAL A 355 10.75 5.72 -15.27
CA VAL A 355 9.73 6.18 -16.22
C VAL A 355 9.79 5.29 -17.46
N GLY A 356 8.65 4.74 -17.88
CA GLY A 356 8.56 3.91 -19.09
C GLY A 356 8.46 4.74 -20.37
N ASP A 357 8.83 4.12 -21.49
CA ASP A 357 8.61 4.68 -22.82
C ASP A 357 7.12 4.70 -23.20
N LEU A 358 6.76 5.56 -24.15
CA LEU A 358 5.40 5.63 -24.69
C LEU A 358 5.15 4.49 -25.68
N THR A 359 4.11 3.69 -25.44
CA THR A 359 3.65 2.65 -26.37
C THR A 359 2.30 3.05 -26.95
N GLU A 360 2.20 3.24 -28.27
CA GLU A 360 0.96 3.64 -28.93
C GLU A 360 -0.14 2.57 -28.77
N VAL A 361 -1.35 2.98 -28.38
CA VAL A 361 -2.50 2.10 -28.21
C VAL A 361 -3.25 2.01 -29.54
N LYS A 362 -3.07 0.91 -30.28
CA LYS A 362 -3.65 0.71 -31.63
C LYS A 362 -4.81 -0.27 -31.62
N GLY A 363 -6.04 0.24 -31.53
CA GLY A 363 -7.27 -0.58 -31.61
C GLY A 363 -7.50 -1.52 -30.41
N GLN A 364 -6.65 -1.46 -29.39
CA GLN A 364 -6.81 -2.18 -28.13
C GLN A 364 -7.91 -1.54 -27.29
N THR A 365 -8.71 -2.35 -26.60
CA THR A 365 -9.68 -1.86 -25.61
C THR A 365 -8.95 -1.47 -24.33
N SER A 366 -9.51 -0.52 -23.55
CA SER A 366 -8.93 -0.14 -22.24
C SER A 366 -8.73 -1.33 -21.33
N GLY A 367 -9.70 -2.26 -21.28
CA GLY A 367 -9.58 -3.50 -20.50
C GLY A 367 -8.40 -4.39 -20.91
N SER A 368 -8.09 -4.46 -22.21
CA SER A 368 -6.92 -5.22 -22.69
C SER A 368 -5.59 -4.55 -22.29
N VAL A 369 -5.53 -3.22 -22.31
CA VAL A 369 -4.36 -2.45 -21.85
C VAL A 369 -4.13 -2.70 -20.36
N TRP A 370 -5.17 -2.54 -19.53
CA TRP A 370 -5.07 -2.75 -18.08
C TRP A 370 -4.77 -4.20 -17.70
N SER A 371 -5.32 -5.17 -18.42
CA SER A 371 -4.99 -6.58 -18.24
C SER A 371 -3.50 -6.87 -18.52
N SER A 372 -2.98 -6.34 -19.63
CA SER A 372 -1.56 -6.49 -19.99
C SER A 372 -0.63 -5.80 -18.99
N TYR A 373 -1.00 -4.59 -18.55
CA TYR A 373 -0.29 -3.85 -17.52
C TYR A 373 -0.21 -4.64 -16.21
N ARG A 374 -1.35 -5.12 -15.69
CA ARG A 374 -1.40 -5.92 -14.45
C ARG A 374 -0.61 -7.20 -14.56
N LYS A 375 -0.62 -7.87 -15.73
CA LYS A 375 0.23 -9.05 -15.97
C LYS A 375 1.72 -8.71 -15.85
N SER A 376 2.16 -7.58 -16.39
CA SER A 376 3.55 -7.11 -16.23
C SER A 376 3.92 -6.83 -14.77
N CYS A 377 3.00 -6.28 -13.98
CA CYS A 377 3.20 -6.11 -12.53
C CYS A 377 3.34 -7.45 -11.82
N VAL A 378 2.50 -8.44 -12.15
CA VAL A 378 2.63 -9.80 -11.62
C VAL A 378 3.97 -10.41 -11.98
N ASP A 379 4.36 -10.35 -13.26
CA ASP A 379 5.63 -10.90 -13.72
C ASP A 379 6.82 -10.24 -12.99
N THR A 380 6.73 -8.94 -12.70
CA THR A 380 7.72 -8.21 -11.89
C THR A 380 7.75 -8.75 -10.46
N VAL A 381 6.61 -8.80 -9.76
CA VAL A 381 6.54 -9.32 -8.38
C VAL A 381 7.06 -10.76 -8.30
N MET A 382 6.64 -11.62 -9.24
CA MET A 382 7.06 -13.02 -9.29
C MET A 382 8.55 -13.19 -9.55
N LYS A 383 9.14 -12.32 -10.39
CA LYS A 383 10.57 -12.34 -10.70
C LYS A 383 11.44 -11.99 -9.48
N TRP A 384 10.95 -11.10 -8.62
CA TRP A 384 11.69 -10.58 -7.46
C TRP A 384 11.24 -11.18 -6.12
N LEU A 385 10.35 -12.18 -6.14
CA LEU A 385 9.80 -12.80 -4.94
C LEU A 385 10.88 -13.53 -4.15
N VAL A 386 11.10 -13.09 -2.91
CA VAL A 386 11.94 -13.78 -1.93
C VAL A 386 11.04 -14.44 -0.87
N PRO A 387 11.21 -15.74 -0.57
CA PRO A 387 10.42 -16.39 0.48
C PRO A 387 10.60 -15.73 1.86
N GLU A 388 9.49 -15.42 2.51
CA GLU A 388 9.47 -14.84 3.86
C GLU A 388 9.41 -15.92 4.95
N SER A 389 9.75 -15.55 6.19
CA SER A 389 9.64 -16.47 7.32
C SER A 389 8.16 -16.81 7.62
N GLY A 390 7.93 -17.99 8.19
CA GLY A 390 6.59 -18.45 8.55
C GLY A 390 5.88 -17.61 9.62
N GLU A 391 6.54 -16.63 10.23
CA GLU A 391 6.00 -15.75 11.27
C GLU A 391 5.59 -14.38 10.76
N ARG A 392 6.13 -13.93 9.62
CA ARG A 392 5.92 -12.57 9.08
C ARG A 392 4.87 -12.49 7.97
N TYR A 393 4.20 -13.59 7.66
CA TYR A 393 3.21 -13.61 6.58
C TYR A 393 1.89 -12.96 7.00
N VAL A 394 1.26 -12.24 6.08
CA VAL A 394 -0.12 -11.77 6.23
C VAL A 394 -1.07 -12.96 6.10
N ASN A 395 -1.75 -13.32 7.19
CA ASN A 395 -2.73 -14.39 7.17
C ASN A 395 -4.04 -13.92 6.52
N ARG A 396 -4.45 -14.56 5.42
CA ARG A 396 -5.66 -14.24 4.65
C ARG A 396 -6.63 -15.39 4.71
N MET A 397 -7.80 -15.17 5.31
CA MET A 397 -8.89 -16.14 5.40
C MET A 397 -10.04 -15.76 4.46
N THR A 398 -10.56 -16.71 3.67
CA THR A 398 -11.72 -16.50 2.81
C THR A 398 -12.47 -17.81 2.58
N ASN A 399 -13.80 -17.79 2.64
CA ASN A 399 -14.66 -18.90 2.24
C ASN A 399 -15.80 -18.34 1.39
N GLU A 400 -15.81 -18.66 0.09
CA GLU A 400 -16.68 -18.03 -0.90
C GLU A 400 -17.97 -18.84 -1.15
N ALA A 401 -18.41 -19.66 -0.19
CA ALA A 401 -19.57 -20.55 -0.33
C ALA A 401 -20.84 -19.84 -0.84
N LEU A 402 -21.15 -18.66 -0.30
CA LEU A 402 -22.33 -17.88 -0.69
C LEU A 402 -22.15 -17.11 -2.01
N HIS A 403 -20.90 -16.85 -2.43
CA HIS A 403 -20.61 -16.08 -3.64
C HIS A 403 -20.38 -16.96 -4.87
N LYS A 404 -19.77 -18.14 -4.69
CA LYS A 404 -19.38 -19.06 -5.78
C LYS A 404 -20.05 -20.43 -5.69
N GLY A 405 -20.91 -20.65 -4.69
CA GLY A 405 -21.60 -21.91 -4.46
C GLY A 405 -20.70 -23.06 -3.97
N CYS A 406 -19.42 -22.81 -3.72
CA CYS A 406 -18.45 -23.84 -3.31
C CYS A 406 -17.78 -23.43 -1.99
N SER A 407 -17.92 -24.26 -0.95
CA SER A 407 -17.23 -24.08 0.33
C SER A 407 -15.80 -24.60 0.28
N LEU A 408 -14.95 -24.10 1.18
CA LEU A 408 -13.69 -24.75 1.52
C LEU A 408 -13.93 -26.17 2.04
N LYS A 409 -12.94 -27.05 1.80
CA LYS A 409 -12.94 -28.44 2.31
C LYS A 409 -12.27 -28.58 3.67
N VAL A 410 -11.25 -27.76 3.94
CA VAL A 410 -10.40 -27.85 5.11
C VAL A 410 -9.99 -26.47 5.59
N LEU A 411 -9.99 -26.25 6.90
CA LEU A 411 -9.25 -25.18 7.58
C LEU A 411 -8.00 -25.80 8.22
N ALA A 412 -6.83 -25.35 7.81
CA ALA A 412 -5.56 -25.94 8.23
C ALA A 412 -4.74 -24.99 9.10
N ASP A 413 -4.25 -25.50 10.23
CA ASP A 413 -3.14 -24.93 10.98
C ASP A 413 -1.85 -25.65 10.59
N SER A 414 -1.01 -24.98 9.81
CA SER A 414 0.25 -25.54 9.32
C SER A 414 1.32 -25.69 10.40
N VAL A 415 1.24 -24.92 11.49
CA VAL A 415 2.25 -24.94 12.56
C VAL A 415 2.01 -26.11 13.49
N ARG A 416 0.74 -26.35 13.84
CA ARG A 416 0.33 -27.45 14.72
C ARG A 416 -0.05 -28.73 13.96
N TYR A 417 0.00 -28.70 12.62
CA TYR A 417 -0.42 -29.81 11.76
C TYR A 417 -1.86 -30.28 12.05
N THR A 418 -2.76 -29.35 12.36
CA THR A 418 -4.15 -29.62 12.74
C THR A 418 -5.12 -29.18 11.66
N TRP A 419 -6.04 -30.05 11.25
CA TRP A 419 -7.03 -29.76 10.21
C TRP A 419 -8.46 -29.84 10.78
N ILE A 420 -9.31 -28.90 10.38
CA ILE A 420 -10.75 -28.95 10.57
C ILE A 420 -11.37 -29.26 9.20
N VAL A 421 -12.10 -30.36 9.09
CA VAL A 421 -12.82 -30.77 7.87
C VAL A 421 -14.22 -30.16 7.89
N LEU A 422 -14.65 -29.56 6.78
CA LEU A 422 -15.92 -28.81 6.65
C LEU A 422 -17.02 -29.57 5.91
#